data_AF-A0A1Z4JAW8-F1
#
_entry.id   AF-A0A1Z4JAW8-F1
#
_cell.length_a   1.000
_cell.length_b   1.000
_cell.length_c   1.000
_cell.angle_alpha   90.00
_cell.angle_beta   90.00
_cell.angle_gamma   90.00
#
_symmetry.space_group_name_H-M   'P 1'
#
loop_
_entity.id
_entity.type
_entity.pdbx_description
1 polymer ?
#
loop_
_entity_poly.entity_id
_entity_poly.type
_entity_poly.pdbx_seq_one_letter_code
_entity_poly.pdbx_strand_id
1 'polypeptide(L)'
;MKLMTQKQFRLSRHFMTFALSGLMFSTGIGFSQQAGFAHTSASAIALTTPRSALPSSVELKVRQAAAQQFNIPLREIQVVHFSQQTWTDGCLGLGGAAESCLQALVEGWQIEVSSGQQNWLYRTDKNADTIRLAPNSETGVTLPASVNQRLLRTVSRQVRVPMRRLKVAEVRSATWDGCMGVFKPGQACTKIAIPGWQAIVTNGDRSWVYHLDQSGNRIAQNPTASGSQGGLVPSFIPEENLSPSEKDVVFQSIVSGDLAGKVTQLTLTQDGAITQWIMGPNIRSRPIVVKRLSQQQVEQFQQMMQTQRLPNFHRLRYLSSAAMADYPTTTLKGMGITVQYIDLEIKNLPRALQDMVQAWAQLSASAQR
;
A
#
# COMPACT_ATOMS: atom_id res chain seq x y z
N MET A 1 47.01 -8.55 36.81
CA MET A 1 46.76 -9.49 37.92
C MET A 1 45.65 -10.43 37.47
N LYS A 2 45.94 -11.74 37.34
CA LYS A 2 45.09 -12.97 37.17
C LYS A 2 43.67 -12.81 36.55
N LEU A 3 43.25 -13.42 35.44
CA LEU A 3 43.36 -14.79 34.82
C LEU A 3 41.95 -15.43 34.71
N MET A 4 41.68 -16.01 33.52
CA MET A 4 40.80 -17.17 33.21
C MET A 4 39.26 -16.95 33.21
N THR A 5 38.45 -17.54 32.31
CA THR A 5 38.66 -18.71 31.43
C THR A 5 37.72 -18.75 30.21
N GLN A 6 38.21 -19.44 29.20
CA GLN A 6 37.71 -19.74 27.86
C GLN A 6 36.83 -21.00 27.85
N LYS A 7 35.90 -21.15 26.90
CA LYS A 7 35.47 -22.46 26.39
C LYS A 7 35.02 -22.38 24.92
N GLN A 8 35.79 -23.04 24.07
CA GLN A 8 35.51 -23.37 22.66
C GLN A 8 34.76 -24.71 22.59
N PHE A 9 33.95 -24.93 21.55
CA PHE A 9 33.65 -26.28 21.05
C PHE A 9 33.59 -26.32 19.52
N ARG A 10 34.10 -27.43 18.99
CA ARG A 10 34.63 -27.67 17.63
C ARG A 10 33.58 -28.12 16.60
N LEU A 11 33.95 -27.94 15.32
CA LEU A 11 33.37 -28.55 14.13
C LEU A 11 33.50 -30.09 14.08
N SER A 12 32.62 -30.74 13.32
CA SER A 12 32.93 -32.00 12.62
C SER A 12 32.27 -32.03 11.24
N ARG A 13 33.08 -32.27 10.20
CA ARG A 13 32.73 -32.62 8.82
C ARG A 13 32.80 -34.14 8.70
N HIS A 14 31.84 -34.80 8.04
CA HIS A 14 32.05 -36.15 7.49
C HIS A 14 31.53 -36.20 6.05
N PHE A 15 32.45 -36.56 5.15
CA PHE A 15 32.22 -37.01 3.78
C PHE A 15 31.80 -38.48 3.81
N MET A 16 30.88 -38.92 2.94
CA MET A 16 30.91 -40.29 2.42
C MET A 16 30.17 -40.40 1.07
N THR A 17 30.96 -40.57 0.02
CA THR A 17 30.57 -41.07 -1.31
C THR A 17 30.62 -42.61 -1.31
N PHE A 18 29.67 -43.28 -1.96
CA PHE A 18 29.88 -44.62 -2.53
C PHE A 18 29.09 -44.76 -3.85
N ALA A 19 29.71 -45.43 -4.81
CA ALA A 19 29.33 -45.55 -6.20
C ALA A 19 28.89 -46.99 -6.57
N LEU A 20 28.10 -47.05 -7.66
CA LEU A 20 27.96 -48.07 -8.71
C LEU A 20 27.99 -49.59 -8.38
N SER A 21 27.01 -50.30 -8.97
CA SER A 21 27.06 -51.56 -9.76
C SER A 21 25.63 -52.15 -9.75
N GLY A 22 24.95 -52.65 -10.79
CA GLY A 22 25.31 -53.09 -12.13
C GLY A 22 24.66 -54.47 -12.38
N LEU A 23 23.83 -54.60 -13.44
CA LEU A 23 23.59 -55.82 -14.27
C LEU A 23 22.85 -57.02 -13.58
N MET A 24 21.99 -57.88 -14.17
CA MET A 24 21.63 -58.25 -15.54
C MET A 24 20.51 -59.33 -15.54
N PHE A 25 19.81 -59.49 -16.70
CA PHE A 25 19.17 -60.71 -17.27
C PHE A 25 18.02 -61.42 -16.48
N SER A 26 17.00 -62.05 -17.07
CA SER A 26 16.59 -62.37 -18.45
C SER A 26 15.20 -63.06 -18.45
N THR A 27 14.44 -62.88 -19.56
CA THR A 27 13.55 -63.83 -20.25
C THR A 27 12.32 -64.46 -19.57
N GLY A 28 11.17 -64.43 -20.28
CA GLY A 28 10.04 -65.34 -20.05
C GLY A 28 8.78 -65.06 -20.88
N ILE A 29 8.79 -65.53 -22.12
CA ILE A 29 7.72 -65.89 -23.09
C ILE A 29 6.25 -65.79 -22.63
N GLY A 30 5.40 -65.23 -23.49
CA GLY A 30 3.97 -65.00 -23.27
C GLY A 30 3.02 -66.17 -23.58
N PHE A 31 1.74 -65.97 -23.25
CA PHE A 31 0.60 -66.78 -23.70
C PHE A 31 -0.70 -65.97 -23.71
N SER A 32 -1.41 -66.14 -24.82
CA SER A 32 -2.88 -66.22 -25.04
C SER A 32 -3.87 -65.08 -24.84
N GLN A 33 -4.83 -65.13 -25.77
CA GLN A 33 -5.97 -64.30 -26.12
C GLN A 33 -7.11 -64.27 -25.09
N GLN A 34 -7.75 -63.09 -25.04
CA GLN A 34 -9.21 -62.79 -25.00
C GLN A 34 -10.12 -63.46 -23.94
N ALA A 35 -10.71 -62.63 -23.06
CA ALA A 35 -12.09 -62.12 -23.16
C ALA A 35 -12.72 -61.85 -21.78
N GLY A 36 -13.33 -60.67 -21.63
CA GLY A 36 -14.57 -60.52 -20.85
C GLY A 36 -14.47 -59.98 -19.41
N PHE A 37 -15.12 -58.82 -19.22
CA PHE A 37 -15.76 -58.30 -18.00
C PHE A 37 -14.94 -57.44 -17.01
N ALA A 38 -15.07 -56.13 -17.24
CA ALA A 38 -15.36 -55.08 -16.26
C ALA A 38 -14.63 -55.14 -14.92
N HIS A 39 -13.51 -54.43 -14.82
CA HIS A 39 -13.07 -53.82 -13.57
C HIS A 39 -12.98 -52.31 -13.77
N THR A 40 -13.93 -51.61 -13.14
CA THR A 40 -13.92 -50.18 -12.87
C THR A 40 -12.54 -49.75 -12.38
N SER A 41 -11.79 -49.05 -13.22
CA SER A 41 -10.62 -48.30 -12.80
C SER A 41 -11.12 -47.17 -11.90
N ALA A 42 -11.01 -47.37 -10.58
CA ALA A 42 -11.13 -46.29 -9.62
C ALA A 42 -10.04 -45.27 -9.94
N SER A 43 -10.45 -44.21 -10.64
CA SER A 43 -9.65 -43.01 -10.78
C SER A 43 -9.30 -42.54 -9.38
N ALA A 44 -8.00 -42.45 -9.11
CA ALA A 44 -7.49 -41.69 -7.99
C ALA A 44 -7.89 -40.23 -8.22
N ILE A 45 -9.07 -39.88 -7.73
CA ILE A 45 -9.50 -38.50 -7.59
C ILE A 45 -8.54 -37.89 -6.57
N ALA A 46 -7.60 -37.09 -7.07
CA ALA A 46 -6.93 -36.09 -6.26
C ALA A 46 -8.02 -35.33 -5.50
N LEU A 47 -8.02 -35.48 -4.18
CA LEU A 47 -8.92 -34.79 -3.26
C LEU A 47 -8.85 -33.29 -3.52
N THR A 48 -9.80 -32.79 -4.29
CA THR A 48 -10.08 -31.37 -4.44
C THR A 48 -10.70 -30.97 -3.11
N THR A 49 -9.95 -30.24 -2.29
CA THR A 49 -10.45 -29.71 -1.03
C THR A 49 -11.67 -28.83 -1.33
N PRO A 50 -12.84 -29.09 -0.76
CA PRO A 50 -14.02 -28.27 -1.02
C PRO A 50 -13.76 -26.85 -0.49
N ARG A 51 -13.87 -25.86 -1.37
CA ARG A 51 -13.97 -24.45 -1.01
C ARG A 51 -15.20 -24.33 -0.10
N SER A 52 -15.00 -24.14 1.21
CA SER A 52 -16.08 -24.03 2.18
C SER A 52 -17.01 -22.90 1.73
N ALA A 53 -18.25 -23.25 1.39
CA ALA A 53 -19.26 -22.27 1.03
C ALA A 53 -19.57 -21.37 2.24
N LEU A 54 -19.82 -20.08 1.99
CA LEU A 54 -20.23 -19.14 3.03
C LEU A 54 -21.59 -19.60 3.61
N PRO A 55 -21.72 -19.82 4.94
CA PRO A 55 -23.01 -20.18 5.52
C PRO A 55 -24.07 -19.10 5.26
N SER A 56 -25.27 -19.50 4.82
CA SER A 56 -26.34 -18.55 4.47
C SER A 56 -26.75 -17.65 5.63
N SER A 57 -26.61 -18.12 6.88
CA SER A 57 -26.84 -17.33 8.08
C SER A 57 -25.83 -16.19 8.22
N VAL A 58 -24.55 -16.46 7.96
CA VAL A 58 -23.46 -15.47 7.97
C VAL A 58 -23.66 -14.45 6.85
N GLU A 59 -23.95 -14.92 5.64
CA GLU A 59 -24.27 -14.05 4.50
C GLU A 59 -25.42 -13.09 4.81
N LEU A 60 -26.54 -13.62 5.33
CA LEU A 60 -27.71 -12.80 5.63
C LEU A 60 -27.41 -11.75 6.70
N LYS A 61 -26.73 -12.13 7.78
CA LYS A 61 -26.36 -11.20 8.86
C LYS A 61 -25.43 -10.08 8.35
N VAL A 62 -24.46 -10.38 7.49
CA VAL A 62 -23.56 -9.36 6.92
C VAL A 62 -24.30 -8.44 5.95
N ARG A 63 -25.17 -8.98 5.09
CA ARG A 63 -26.00 -8.16 4.20
C ARG A 63 -26.94 -7.24 4.99
N GLN A 64 -27.51 -7.73 6.09
CA GLN A 64 -28.33 -6.93 7.01
C GLN A 64 -27.50 -5.83 7.70
N ALA A 65 -26.30 -6.15 8.17
CA ALA A 65 -25.39 -5.16 8.76
C ALA A 65 -25.06 -4.04 7.77
N ALA A 66 -24.74 -4.38 6.51
CA ALA A 66 -24.50 -3.41 5.45
C ALA A 66 -25.75 -2.59 5.09
N ALA A 67 -26.91 -3.24 4.95
CA ALA A 67 -28.18 -2.57 4.67
C ALA A 67 -28.53 -1.53 5.76
N GLN A 68 -28.36 -1.89 7.04
CA GLN A 68 -28.59 -1.00 8.17
C GLN A 68 -27.56 0.13 8.24
N GLN A 69 -26.28 -0.20 8.07
CA GLN A 69 -25.18 0.77 8.19
C GLN A 69 -25.22 1.84 7.10
N PHE A 70 -25.61 1.47 5.87
CA PHE A 70 -25.62 2.38 4.71
C PHE A 70 -27.01 2.83 4.29
N ASN A 71 -28.07 2.40 5.00
CA ASN A 71 -29.47 2.69 4.69
C ASN A 71 -29.83 2.34 3.24
N ILE A 72 -29.43 1.14 2.80
CA ILE A 72 -29.68 0.59 1.46
C ILE A 72 -30.65 -0.60 1.59
N PRO A 73 -31.65 -0.74 0.71
CA PRO A 73 -32.53 -1.91 0.72
C PRO A 73 -31.74 -3.22 0.63
N LEU A 74 -32.05 -4.20 1.49
CA LEU A 74 -31.32 -5.48 1.57
C LEU A 74 -31.18 -6.20 0.22
N ARG A 75 -32.19 -6.08 -0.65
CA ARG A 75 -32.21 -6.66 -2.01
C ARG A 75 -31.11 -6.11 -2.93
N GLU A 76 -30.64 -4.89 -2.66
CA GLU A 76 -29.60 -4.20 -3.43
C GLU A 76 -28.18 -4.54 -2.93
N ILE A 77 -28.05 -5.19 -1.77
CA ILE A 77 -26.77 -5.66 -1.24
C ILE A 77 -26.53 -7.11 -1.65
N GLN A 78 -25.41 -7.37 -2.32
CA GLN A 78 -24.97 -8.69 -2.79
C GLN A 78 -23.60 -9.04 -2.22
N VAL A 79 -23.37 -10.31 -1.85
CA VAL A 79 -22.01 -10.79 -1.54
C VAL A 79 -21.29 -11.04 -2.87
N VAL A 80 -20.13 -10.39 -3.06
CA VAL A 80 -19.34 -10.50 -4.28
C VAL A 80 -18.07 -11.32 -4.08
N HIS A 81 -17.54 -11.37 -2.86
CA HIS A 81 -16.39 -12.19 -2.51
C HIS A 81 -16.43 -12.63 -1.05
N PHE A 82 -15.86 -13.80 -0.74
CA PHE A 82 -15.64 -14.22 0.64
C PHE A 82 -14.46 -15.18 0.76
N SER A 83 -13.83 -15.17 1.94
CA SER A 83 -12.82 -16.15 2.34
C SER A 83 -12.87 -16.39 3.85
N GLN A 84 -12.60 -17.63 4.27
CA GLN A 84 -12.43 -17.95 5.68
C GLN A 84 -11.06 -17.45 6.15
N GLN A 85 -10.99 -16.85 7.33
CA GLN A 85 -9.79 -16.22 7.89
C GLN A 85 -9.67 -16.50 9.39
N THR A 86 -8.47 -16.32 9.93
CA THR A 86 -8.22 -16.35 11.38
C THR A 86 -7.65 -15.02 11.82
N TRP A 87 -8.32 -14.37 12.77
CA TRP A 87 -7.99 -13.04 13.28
C TRP A 87 -7.06 -13.11 14.49
N THR A 88 -6.32 -12.03 14.72
CA THR A 88 -5.32 -11.92 15.80
C THR A 88 -5.92 -11.73 17.19
N ASP A 89 -7.16 -11.26 17.27
CA ASP A 89 -7.85 -10.91 18.51
C ASP A 89 -9.38 -10.95 18.36
N GLY A 90 -10.10 -10.80 19.49
CA GLY A 90 -11.56 -10.70 19.56
C GLY A 90 -12.17 -9.47 18.88
N CYS A 91 -11.34 -8.51 18.46
CA CYS A 91 -11.74 -7.36 17.65
C CYS A 91 -11.60 -7.62 16.16
N LEU A 92 -11.33 -8.87 15.76
CA LEU A 92 -11.15 -9.31 14.38
C LEU A 92 -9.94 -8.66 13.69
N GLY A 93 -8.92 -8.30 14.49
CA GLY A 93 -7.74 -7.56 14.03
C GLY A 93 -8.04 -6.13 13.60
N LEU A 94 -9.13 -5.54 14.12
CA LEU A 94 -9.59 -4.18 13.82
C LEU A 94 -9.67 -3.28 15.06
N GLY A 95 -9.12 -3.73 16.19
CA GLY A 95 -9.13 -2.98 17.44
C GLY A 95 -8.29 -1.69 17.36
N GLY A 96 -8.83 -0.58 17.88
CA GLY A 96 -8.08 0.67 18.02
C GLY A 96 -7.23 0.71 19.29
N ALA A 97 -6.31 1.68 19.39
CA ALA A 97 -5.40 1.83 20.55
C ALA A 97 -6.10 2.02 21.91
N ALA A 98 -7.39 2.40 21.91
CA ALA A 98 -8.21 2.57 23.11
C ALA A 98 -9.18 1.40 23.35
N GLU A 99 -9.24 0.40 22.47
CA GLU A 99 -10.14 -0.74 22.57
C GLU A 99 -9.40 -1.94 23.21
N SER A 100 -9.92 -2.46 24.32
CA SER A 100 -9.38 -3.66 24.95
C SER A 100 -9.98 -4.91 24.31
N CYS A 101 -9.25 -5.48 23.36
CA CYS A 101 -9.64 -6.68 22.64
C CYS A 101 -9.15 -7.95 23.36
N LEU A 102 -9.99 -8.99 23.39
CA LEU A 102 -9.59 -10.31 23.87
C LEU A 102 -8.40 -10.81 23.04
N GLN A 103 -7.28 -11.11 23.71
CA GLN A 103 -6.03 -11.54 23.07
C GLN A 103 -6.07 -13.05 22.76
N ALA A 104 -6.90 -13.43 21.79
CA ALA A 104 -7.06 -14.80 21.32
C ALA A 104 -7.33 -14.85 19.82
N LEU A 105 -6.81 -15.88 19.15
CA LEU A 105 -7.10 -16.10 17.73
C LEU A 105 -8.58 -16.43 17.53
N VAL A 106 -9.22 -15.77 16.56
CA VAL A 106 -10.65 -15.95 16.27
C VAL A 106 -10.82 -16.41 14.83
N GLU A 107 -11.36 -17.61 14.62
CA GLU A 107 -11.80 -18.05 13.29
C GLU A 107 -13.00 -17.23 12.82
N GLY A 108 -13.06 -16.93 11.53
CA GLY A 108 -14.17 -16.21 10.97
C GLY A 108 -14.10 -16.00 9.46
N TRP A 109 -14.78 -14.98 8.99
CA TRP A 109 -14.96 -14.73 7.55
C TRP A 109 -14.58 -13.31 7.19
N GLN A 110 -13.89 -13.17 6.05
CA GLN A 110 -13.77 -11.91 5.34
C GLN A 110 -14.76 -11.93 4.18
N ILE A 111 -15.69 -10.98 4.15
CA ILE A 111 -16.83 -10.98 3.22
C ILE A 111 -16.92 -9.60 2.57
N GLU A 112 -16.83 -9.55 1.26
CA GLU A 112 -17.05 -8.35 0.47
C GLU A 112 -18.49 -8.31 -0.02
N VAL A 113 -19.18 -7.22 0.28
CA VAL A 113 -20.54 -6.93 -0.18
C VAL A 113 -20.55 -5.72 -1.09
N SER A 114 -21.41 -5.74 -2.11
CA SER A 114 -21.57 -4.67 -3.09
C SER A 114 -23.02 -4.20 -3.15
N SER A 115 -23.20 -2.90 -3.38
CA SER A 115 -24.47 -2.28 -3.77
C SER A 115 -24.57 -2.01 -5.28
N GLY A 116 -23.57 -2.44 -6.07
CA GLY A 116 -23.39 -2.06 -7.46
C GLY A 116 -22.70 -0.70 -7.66
N GLN A 117 -22.79 0.23 -6.70
CA GLN A 117 -22.08 1.51 -6.72
C GLN A 117 -20.81 1.53 -5.87
N GLN A 118 -20.79 0.73 -4.81
CA GLN A 118 -19.70 0.67 -3.84
C GLN A 118 -19.61 -0.73 -3.23
N ASN A 119 -18.38 -1.12 -2.87
CA ASN A 119 -18.07 -2.35 -2.18
C ASN A 119 -17.58 -2.08 -0.75
N TRP A 120 -17.86 -3.01 0.15
CA TRP A 120 -17.48 -2.95 1.55
C TRP A 120 -16.97 -4.30 2.01
N LEU A 121 -15.87 -4.30 2.75
CA LEU A 121 -15.27 -5.50 3.31
C LEU A 121 -15.67 -5.64 4.77
N TYR A 122 -16.30 -6.73 5.14
CA TYR A 122 -16.62 -7.08 6.52
C TYR A 122 -15.71 -8.19 7.00
N ARG A 123 -15.33 -8.13 8.28
CA ARG A 123 -14.77 -9.25 9.02
C ARG A 123 -15.79 -9.71 10.04
N THR A 124 -15.94 -11.01 10.18
CA THR A 124 -16.82 -11.61 11.17
C THR A 124 -16.07 -12.68 11.95
N ASP A 125 -16.60 -13.08 13.11
CA ASP A 125 -16.29 -14.40 13.66
C ASP A 125 -17.00 -15.51 12.85
N LYS A 126 -16.80 -16.76 13.24
CA LYS A 126 -17.32 -17.95 12.54
C LYS A 126 -18.83 -17.93 12.29
N ASN A 127 -19.61 -17.34 13.19
CA ASN A 127 -21.07 -17.34 13.18
C ASN A 127 -21.67 -15.97 12.87
N ALA A 128 -20.82 -14.96 12.63
CA ALA A 128 -21.19 -13.57 12.51
C ALA A 128 -21.97 -13.04 13.72
N ASP A 129 -21.56 -13.43 14.92
CA ASP A 129 -22.05 -12.82 16.16
C ASP A 129 -21.37 -11.47 16.39
N THR A 130 -20.09 -11.37 15.99
CA THR A 130 -19.35 -10.14 15.79
C THR A 130 -19.19 -9.86 14.30
N ILE A 131 -19.61 -8.68 13.85
CA ILE A 131 -19.46 -8.21 12.47
C ILE A 131 -18.85 -6.81 12.52
N ARG A 132 -17.70 -6.62 11.87
CA ARG A 132 -17.04 -5.32 11.79
C ARG A 132 -16.74 -4.99 10.34
N LEU A 133 -17.04 -3.76 9.94
CA LEU A 133 -16.57 -3.22 8.68
C LEU A 133 -15.03 -3.11 8.77
N ALA A 134 -14.34 -3.89 7.96
CA ALA A 134 -12.92 -3.74 7.77
C ALA A 134 -12.64 -2.55 6.86
N PRO A 135 -11.52 -1.83 7.09
CA PRO A 135 -10.95 -0.99 6.05
C PRO A 135 -10.57 -1.91 4.89
N ASN A 136 -11.41 -1.91 3.87
CA ASN A 136 -11.11 -2.39 2.54
C ASN A 136 -9.82 -1.71 2.06
N SER A 137 -8.80 -2.52 1.81
CA SER A 137 -7.54 -2.09 1.19
C SER A 137 -7.75 -1.48 -0.22
N GLU A 138 -8.97 -1.55 -0.77
CA GLU A 138 -9.36 -0.93 -2.03
C GLU A 138 -10.49 0.11 -1.95
N THR A 139 -11.14 0.35 -0.80
CA THR A 139 -12.19 1.42 -0.71
C THR A 139 -12.48 1.96 0.70
N GLY A 140 -11.44 2.12 1.52
CA GLY A 140 -11.39 3.09 2.62
C GLY A 140 -12.41 3.00 3.77
N VAL A 141 -11.88 3.16 4.97
CA VAL A 141 -12.48 4.02 6.01
C VAL A 141 -13.44 5.06 5.41
N THR A 142 -14.73 5.01 5.74
CA THR A 142 -15.69 6.04 5.29
C THR A 142 -15.87 7.11 6.37
N LEU A 143 -15.96 8.38 5.96
CA LEU A 143 -16.24 9.45 6.92
C LEU A 143 -17.68 9.32 7.45
N PRO A 144 -17.92 9.51 8.77
CA PRO A 144 -19.27 9.64 9.29
C PRO A 144 -20.04 10.72 8.51
N ALA A 145 -21.33 10.51 8.24
CA ALA A 145 -22.13 11.38 7.37
C ALA A 145 -22.03 12.87 7.75
N SER A 146 -22.03 13.17 9.05
CA SER A 146 -21.91 14.55 9.55
C SER A 146 -20.52 15.16 9.27
N VAL A 147 -19.46 14.36 9.38
CA VAL A 147 -18.08 14.76 9.06
C VAL A 147 -17.94 14.99 7.56
N ASN A 148 -18.46 14.06 6.74
CA ASN A 148 -18.48 14.18 5.28
C ASN A 148 -19.21 15.46 4.82
N GLN A 149 -20.39 15.74 5.38
CA GLN A 149 -21.14 16.95 5.05
C GLN A 149 -20.37 18.23 5.43
N ARG A 150 -19.72 18.26 6.60
CA ARG A 150 -18.86 19.38 7.03
C ARG A 150 -17.66 19.56 6.10
N LEU A 151 -17.01 18.47 5.70
CA LEU A 151 -15.91 18.47 4.74
C LEU A 151 -16.36 19.07 3.41
N LEU A 152 -17.37 18.49 2.76
CA LEU A 152 -17.84 18.93 1.44
C LEU A 152 -18.33 20.38 1.45
N ARG A 153 -19.00 20.83 2.53
CA ARG A 153 -19.37 22.24 2.70
C ARG A 153 -18.15 23.15 2.82
N THR A 154 -17.12 22.71 3.53
CA THR A 154 -15.87 23.47 3.69
C THR A 154 -15.11 23.56 2.37
N VAL A 155 -14.94 22.43 1.68
CA VAL A 155 -14.30 22.39 0.36
C VAL A 155 -15.06 23.29 -0.61
N SER A 156 -16.39 23.17 -0.68
CA SER A 156 -17.23 23.97 -1.58
C SER A 156 -17.00 25.47 -1.44
N ARG A 157 -16.89 25.96 -0.20
CA ARG A 157 -16.61 27.38 0.10
C ARG A 157 -15.18 27.77 -0.29
N GLN A 158 -14.19 26.96 0.06
CA GLN A 158 -12.78 27.28 -0.16
C GLN A 158 -12.39 27.25 -1.65
N VAL A 159 -12.88 26.27 -2.41
CA VAL A 159 -12.50 26.09 -3.82
C VAL A 159 -13.56 26.61 -4.80
N ARG A 160 -14.65 27.20 -4.28
CA ARG A 160 -15.77 27.79 -5.05
C ARG A 160 -16.43 26.82 -6.05
N VAL A 161 -16.54 25.56 -5.66
CA VAL A 161 -17.23 24.50 -6.45
C VAL A 161 -18.50 24.10 -5.71
N PRO A 162 -19.68 24.02 -6.37
CA PRO A 162 -20.92 23.58 -5.73
C PRO A 162 -20.79 22.18 -5.08
N MET A 163 -21.32 21.98 -3.88
CA MET A 163 -21.23 20.71 -3.14
C MET A 163 -21.65 19.49 -3.98
N ARG A 164 -22.69 19.61 -4.81
CA ARG A 164 -23.17 18.53 -5.69
C ARG A 164 -22.15 18.04 -6.72
N ARG A 165 -21.12 18.83 -7.00
CA ARG A 165 -20.01 18.48 -7.90
C ARG A 165 -18.81 17.90 -7.17
N LEU A 166 -18.82 17.87 -5.84
CA LEU A 166 -17.72 17.38 -5.02
C LEU A 166 -18.02 15.97 -4.53
N LYS A 167 -17.00 15.12 -4.58
CA LYS A 167 -17.04 13.76 -4.03
C LYS A 167 -15.79 13.52 -3.21
N VAL A 168 -15.92 12.79 -2.12
CA VAL A 168 -14.77 12.26 -1.40
C VAL A 168 -14.32 11.01 -2.18
N ALA A 169 -13.10 11.05 -2.71
CA ALA A 169 -12.52 9.96 -3.50
C ALA A 169 -11.89 8.90 -2.61
N GLU A 170 -11.19 9.31 -1.55
CA GLU A 170 -10.50 8.38 -0.66
C GLU A 170 -10.31 9.00 0.73
N VAL A 171 -10.30 8.15 1.75
CA VAL A 171 -10.15 8.55 3.15
C VAL A 171 -9.34 7.50 3.90
N ARG A 172 -8.59 7.96 4.89
CA ARG A 172 -7.89 7.13 5.87
C ARG A 172 -7.88 7.78 7.23
N SER A 173 -7.68 6.97 8.27
CA SER A 173 -7.33 7.45 9.60
C SER A 173 -5.92 8.05 9.60
N ALA A 174 -5.73 9.09 10.40
CA ALA A 174 -4.46 9.77 10.59
C ALA A 174 -4.39 10.42 11.98
N THR A 175 -3.18 10.78 12.39
CA THR A 175 -2.94 11.55 13.63
C THR A 175 -2.11 12.77 13.28
N TRP A 176 -2.48 13.91 13.84
CA TRP A 176 -1.90 15.20 13.49
C TRP A 176 -1.22 15.87 14.67
N ASP A 177 -0.21 16.68 14.37
CA ASP A 177 0.37 17.65 15.29
C ASP A 177 -0.52 18.91 15.42
N GLY A 178 -0.04 19.91 16.16
CA GLY A 178 -0.76 21.18 16.33
C GLY A 178 -1.06 21.92 15.03
N CYS A 179 -0.30 21.64 13.97
CA CYS A 179 -0.46 22.23 12.64
C CYS A 179 -1.37 21.41 11.72
N MET A 180 -2.10 20.44 12.27
CA MET A 180 -2.97 19.54 11.51
C MET A 180 -2.19 18.75 10.44
N GLY A 181 -0.90 18.48 10.65
CA GLY A 181 -0.05 17.76 9.69
C GLY A 181 0.25 18.54 8.40
N VAL A 182 0.01 19.85 8.36
CA VAL A 182 0.38 20.71 7.22
C VAL A 182 1.72 21.38 7.52
N PHE A 183 2.77 20.87 6.89
CA PHE A 183 4.12 21.38 7.05
C PHE A 183 4.29 22.75 6.37
N LYS A 184 4.85 23.71 7.11
CA LYS A 184 5.37 24.98 6.59
C LYS A 184 6.79 25.20 7.11
N PRO A 185 7.73 25.64 6.25
CA PRO A 185 9.10 25.92 6.67
C PRO A 185 9.17 26.91 7.83
N GLY A 186 9.98 26.60 8.84
CA GLY A 186 10.18 27.44 10.03
C GLY A 186 8.98 27.53 10.98
N GLN A 187 7.83 26.95 10.66
CA GLN A 187 6.68 26.96 11.56
C GLN A 187 6.85 25.87 12.65
N ALA A 188 6.88 26.30 13.90
CA ALA A 188 6.82 25.38 15.03
C ALA A 188 5.39 24.84 15.20
N CYS A 189 5.28 23.53 15.43
CA CYS A 189 4.02 22.82 15.66
C CYS A 189 4.10 22.10 17.00
N THR A 190 3.03 22.15 17.80
CA THR A 190 2.99 21.43 19.07
C THR A 190 3.00 19.92 18.83
N LYS A 191 3.78 19.17 19.62
CA LYS A 191 3.85 17.70 19.57
C LYS A 191 2.65 17.03 20.26
N ILE A 192 1.44 17.40 19.85
CA ILE A 192 0.18 16.79 20.28
C ILE A 192 -0.22 15.69 19.28
N ALA A 193 -0.94 14.68 19.73
CA ALA A 193 -1.54 13.65 18.87
C ALA A 193 -3.04 13.91 18.72
N ILE A 194 -3.44 14.59 17.64
CA ILE A 194 -4.86 14.85 17.32
C ILE A 194 -5.34 13.74 16.38
N PRO A 195 -6.18 12.79 16.82
CA PRO A 195 -6.73 11.77 15.94
C PRO A 195 -7.71 12.40 14.95
N GLY A 196 -7.74 11.85 13.74
CA GLY A 196 -8.72 12.23 12.73
C GLY A 196 -8.48 11.59 11.37
N TRP A 197 -8.69 12.36 10.30
CA TRP A 197 -8.82 11.82 8.95
C TRP A 197 -7.98 12.57 7.94
N GLN A 198 -7.36 11.85 7.01
CA GLN A 198 -6.87 12.41 5.75
C GLN A 198 -7.86 12.04 4.65
N ALA A 199 -8.35 13.03 3.92
CA ALA A 199 -9.37 12.86 2.89
C ALA A 199 -8.96 13.50 1.57
N ILE A 200 -9.27 12.84 0.46
CA ILE A 200 -9.07 13.33 -0.90
C ILE A 200 -10.45 13.66 -1.46
N VAL A 201 -10.64 14.90 -1.90
CA VAL A 201 -11.89 15.40 -2.49
C VAL A 201 -11.64 15.74 -3.95
N THR A 202 -12.56 15.37 -4.84
CA THR A 202 -12.46 15.65 -6.28
C THR A 202 -13.75 16.24 -6.82
N ASN A 203 -13.64 17.01 -7.90
CA ASN A 203 -14.78 17.41 -8.72
C ASN A 203 -14.81 16.72 -10.11
N GLY A 204 -13.94 15.72 -10.32
CA GLY A 204 -13.75 15.02 -11.59
C GLY A 204 -12.67 15.63 -12.50
N ASP A 205 -12.32 16.90 -12.33
CA ASP A 205 -11.25 17.57 -13.08
C ASP A 205 -10.03 17.85 -12.18
N ARG A 206 -10.28 18.25 -10.94
CA ARG A 206 -9.26 18.57 -9.93
C ARG A 206 -9.48 17.80 -8.64
N SER A 207 -8.40 17.61 -7.90
CA SER A 207 -8.42 17.03 -6.56
C SER A 207 -7.82 17.94 -5.48
N TRP A 208 -8.22 17.72 -4.24
CA TRP A 208 -7.73 18.43 -3.06
C TRP A 208 -7.57 17.49 -1.88
N VAL A 209 -6.51 17.67 -1.11
CA VAL A 209 -6.19 16.87 0.08
C VAL A 209 -6.52 17.68 1.33
N TYR A 210 -7.25 17.06 2.26
CA TYR A 210 -7.72 17.67 3.50
C TYR A 210 -7.38 16.81 4.72
N HIS A 211 -7.04 17.46 5.82
CA HIS A 211 -6.76 16.87 7.11
C HIS A 211 -7.84 17.34 8.08
N LEU A 212 -8.48 16.41 8.77
CA LEU A 212 -9.60 16.65 9.67
C LEU A 212 -9.27 16.09 11.05
N ASP A 213 -9.79 16.71 12.10
CA ASP A 213 -9.92 16.02 13.39
C ASP A 213 -11.03 14.96 13.33
N GLN A 214 -11.14 14.13 14.37
CA GLN A 214 -12.10 13.02 14.44
C GLN A 214 -13.55 13.46 14.14
N SER A 215 -13.95 14.64 14.61
CA SER A 215 -15.31 15.18 14.47
C SER A 215 -15.49 16.06 13.24
N GLY A 216 -14.45 16.37 12.47
CA GLY A 216 -14.48 17.34 11.37
C GLY A 216 -14.80 18.77 11.82
N ASN A 217 -14.42 19.15 13.04
CA ASN A 217 -14.56 20.52 13.55
C ASN A 217 -13.35 21.37 13.14
N ARG A 218 -12.16 20.76 13.14
CA ARG A 218 -10.94 21.33 12.54
C ARG A 218 -10.73 20.67 11.18
N ILE A 219 -10.74 21.48 10.13
CA ILE A 219 -10.51 21.04 8.75
C ILE A 219 -9.43 21.94 8.15
N ALA A 220 -8.27 21.34 7.87
CA ALA A 220 -7.15 22.01 7.22
C ALA A 220 -6.97 21.47 5.80
N GLN A 221 -6.88 22.36 4.82
CA GLN A 221 -6.45 21.95 3.49
C GLN A 221 -4.94 21.73 3.51
N ASN A 222 -4.46 20.70 2.81
CA ASN A 222 -3.07 20.56 2.41
C ASN A 222 -2.91 21.16 0.99
N PRO A 223 -2.58 22.45 0.86
CA PRO A 223 -2.54 23.12 -0.44
C PRO A 223 -1.40 22.61 -1.32
N THR A 224 -0.29 22.15 -0.72
CA THR A 224 0.89 21.65 -1.44
C THR A 224 0.58 20.39 -2.23
N ALA A 225 -0.18 19.46 -1.62
CA ALA A 225 -0.60 18.21 -2.25
C ALA A 225 -1.90 18.31 -3.07
N SER A 226 -2.54 19.48 -3.06
CA SER A 226 -3.80 19.73 -3.77
C SER A 226 -3.57 20.29 -5.17
N GLY A 227 -4.61 20.26 -5.99
CA GLY A 227 -4.64 20.95 -7.27
C GLY A 227 -4.07 20.14 -8.43
N SER A 228 -4.01 18.81 -8.32
CA SER A 228 -3.87 17.98 -9.51
C SER A 228 -5.00 18.27 -10.49
N GLN A 229 -4.73 18.12 -11.79
CA GLN A 229 -5.63 18.52 -12.88
C GLN A 229 -5.87 17.37 -13.86
N GLY A 230 -6.67 17.59 -14.90
CA GLY A 230 -6.87 16.61 -15.97
C GLY A 230 -7.56 15.34 -15.49
N GLY A 231 -8.33 15.43 -14.40
CA GLY A 231 -8.99 14.29 -13.77
C GLY A 231 -8.06 13.38 -12.96
N LEU A 232 -6.79 13.75 -12.77
CA LEU A 232 -5.87 13.02 -11.91
C LEU A 232 -6.31 13.14 -10.45
N VAL A 233 -6.71 12.03 -9.84
CA VAL A 233 -7.09 11.96 -8.43
C VAL A 233 -6.03 11.11 -7.71
N PRO A 234 -5.34 11.65 -6.68
CA PRO A 234 -4.41 10.85 -5.90
C PRO A 234 -5.13 9.80 -5.08
N SER A 235 -4.37 8.78 -4.68
CA SER A 235 -4.75 7.79 -3.68
C SER A 235 -3.69 7.70 -2.59
N PHE A 236 -3.96 6.94 -1.52
CA PHE A 236 -2.96 6.69 -0.49
C PHE A 236 -2.07 5.49 -0.84
N ILE A 237 -0.78 5.60 -0.50
CA ILE A 237 0.15 4.48 -0.54
C ILE A 237 -0.22 3.53 0.61
N PRO A 238 -0.47 2.23 0.33
CA PRO A 238 -0.70 1.21 1.36
C PRO A 238 0.46 1.15 2.35
N GLU A 239 0.18 0.85 3.62
CA GLU A 239 1.18 0.90 4.69
C GLU A 239 2.31 -0.11 4.47
N GLU A 240 1.95 -1.29 3.97
CA GLU A 240 2.84 -2.36 3.58
C GLU A 240 3.83 -1.96 2.46
N ASN A 241 3.50 -0.94 1.68
CA ASN A 241 4.34 -0.44 0.59
C ASN A 241 5.30 0.68 1.05
N LEU A 242 5.26 1.06 2.33
CA LEU A 242 6.18 2.05 2.89
C LEU A 242 7.44 1.37 3.38
N SER A 243 8.58 1.79 2.84
CA SER A 243 9.88 1.39 3.36
C SER A 243 10.38 2.42 4.39
N PRO A 244 11.10 1.99 5.43
CA PRO A 244 11.75 2.91 6.37
C PRO A 244 12.78 3.79 5.64
N SER A 245 13.04 4.98 6.21
CA SER A 245 14.11 5.85 5.71
C SER A 245 15.48 5.21 5.96
N GLU A 246 16.33 5.21 4.94
CA GLU A 246 17.71 4.73 5.05
C GLU A 246 18.58 5.78 5.75
N LYS A 247 19.56 5.32 6.55
CA LYS A 247 20.56 6.22 7.17
C LYS A 247 21.43 6.83 6.07
N ASP A 248 21.87 8.07 6.30
CA ASP A 248 22.77 8.81 5.40
C ASP A 248 22.21 9.09 3.99
N VAL A 249 20.91 8.89 3.78
CA VAL A 249 20.21 9.21 2.53
C VAL A 249 19.49 10.54 2.66
N VAL A 250 19.83 11.48 1.78
CA VAL A 250 19.15 12.79 1.65
C VAL A 250 17.88 12.64 0.84
N PHE A 251 17.97 11.93 -0.29
CA PHE A 251 16.88 11.77 -1.24
C PHE A 251 17.07 10.52 -2.11
N GLN A 252 15.98 9.89 -2.50
CA GLN A 252 15.96 8.69 -3.32
C GLN A 252 14.84 8.78 -4.36
N SER A 253 15.13 8.35 -5.58
CA SER A 253 14.18 8.23 -6.68
C SER A 253 14.25 6.80 -7.21
N ILE A 254 13.12 6.08 -7.18
CA ILE A 254 13.01 4.71 -7.64
C ILE A 254 12.03 4.68 -8.80
N VAL A 255 12.50 4.34 -9.99
CA VAL A 255 11.69 4.21 -11.20
C VAL A 255 11.49 2.72 -11.47
N SER A 256 10.24 2.31 -11.63
CA SER A 256 9.84 0.90 -11.84
C SER A 256 8.62 0.80 -12.75
N GLY A 257 8.32 -0.40 -13.25
CA GLY A 257 7.11 -0.65 -14.05
C GLY A 257 7.29 -0.49 -15.56
N ASP A 258 8.53 -0.55 -16.06
CA ASP A 258 8.77 -0.72 -17.49
C ASP A 258 8.57 -2.19 -17.93
N LEU A 259 8.38 -2.39 -19.24
CA LEU A 259 8.19 -3.72 -19.84
C LEU A 259 9.37 -4.69 -19.59
N ALA A 260 10.55 -4.16 -19.27
CA ALA A 260 11.73 -4.98 -18.98
C ALA A 260 11.76 -5.47 -17.52
N GLY A 261 10.84 -5.00 -16.66
CA GLY A 261 10.86 -5.26 -15.22
C GLY A 261 12.08 -4.63 -14.54
N LYS A 262 12.69 -3.62 -15.16
CA LYS A 262 13.88 -2.95 -14.65
C LYS A 262 13.45 -1.91 -13.63
N VAL A 263 14.16 -1.92 -12.50
CA VAL A 263 14.03 -0.92 -11.45
C VAL A 263 15.34 -0.13 -11.41
N THR A 264 15.23 1.19 -11.57
CA THR A 264 16.38 2.10 -11.45
C THR A 264 16.22 2.94 -10.20
N GLN A 265 17.13 2.79 -9.26
CA GLN A 265 17.20 3.60 -8.06
C GLN A 265 18.36 4.59 -8.16
N LEU A 266 18.07 5.87 -7.95
CA LEU A 266 19.06 6.92 -7.73
C LEU A 266 18.97 7.39 -6.29
N THR A 267 20.09 7.38 -5.57
CA THR A 267 20.18 7.80 -4.18
C THR A 267 21.21 8.93 -4.05
N LEU A 268 20.77 10.08 -3.52
CA LEU A 268 21.66 11.14 -3.04
C LEU A 268 21.96 10.89 -1.56
N THR A 269 23.23 10.71 -1.24
CA THR A 269 23.74 10.52 0.13
C THR A 269 24.16 11.85 0.76
N GLN A 270 24.31 11.84 2.09
CA GLN A 270 24.71 13.01 2.87
C GLN A 270 26.11 13.55 2.51
N ASP A 271 27.02 12.69 2.04
CA ASP A 271 28.35 13.08 1.54
C ASP A 271 28.33 13.63 0.10
N GLY A 272 27.14 13.75 -0.52
CA GLY A 272 26.94 14.33 -1.84
C GLY A 272 27.15 13.36 -3.00
N ALA A 273 27.33 12.06 -2.75
CA ALA A 273 27.36 11.08 -3.83
C ALA A 273 25.93 10.82 -4.35
N ILE A 274 25.75 10.87 -5.67
CA ILE A 274 24.59 10.31 -6.34
C ILE A 274 24.99 8.92 -6.81
N THR A 275 24.36 7.90 -6.23
CA THR A 275 24.56 6.50 -6.61
C THR A 275 23.40 6.00 -7.45
N GLN A 276 23.71 5.14 -8.42
CA GLN A 276 22.73 4.43 -9.24
C GLN A 276 22.79 2.94 -8.94
N TRP A 277 21.62 2.34 -8.70
CA TRP A 277 21.47 0.90 -8.56
C TRP A 277 20.37 0.40 -9.50
N ILE A 278 20.71 -0.57 -10.35
CA ILE A 278 19.79 -1.14 -11.34
C ILE A 278 19.46 -2.57 -10.94
N MET A 279 18.18 -2.85 -10.72
CA MET A 279 17.66 -4.17 -10.38
C MET A 279 16.72 -4.64 -11.49
N GLY A 280 16.55 -5.94 -11.66
CA GLY A 280 15.62 -6.49 -12.64
C GLY A 280 15.89 -7.98 -12.91
N PRO A 281 15.03 -8.64 -13.68
CA PRO A 281 15.24 -10.03 -14.08
C PRO A 281 16.62 -10.19 -14.73
N ASN A 282 17.44 -11.08 -14.17
CA ASN A 282 18.83 -11.34 -14.63
C ASN A 282 19.83 -10.17 -14.49
N ILE A 283 19.50 -9.08 -13.78
CA ILE A 283 20.43 -7.98 -13.50
C ILE A 283 20.96 -8.12 -12.07
N ARG A 284 22.26 -8.42 -11.95
CA ARG A 284 23.00 -8.33 -10.67
C ARG A 284 23.94 -7.13 -10.71
N SER A 285 23.44 -5.96 -10.32
CA SER A 285 24.29 -4.77 -10.17
C SER A 285 24.49 -4.41 -8.70
N ARG A 286 25.51 -3.58 -8.44
CA ARG A 286 25.74 -2.92 -7.16
C ARG A 286 25.57 -1.42 -7.35
N PRO A 287 25.26 -0.65 -6.30
CA PRO A 287 25.24 0.80 -6.39
C PRO A 287 26.59 1.34 -6.89
N ILE A 288 26.57 2.16 -7.94
CA ILE A 288 27.75 2.86 -8.47
C ILE A 288 27.58 4.37 -8.32
N VAL A 289 28.66 5.10 -8.02
CA VAL A 289 28.62 6.57 -7.97
C VAL A 289 28.59 7.09 -9.41
N VAL A 290 27.51 7.80 -9.78
CA VAL A 290 27.34 8.39 -11.12
C VAL A 290 27.64 9.88 -11.15
N LYS A 291 27.57 10.55 -10.00
CA LYS A 291 27.88 11.99 -9.84
C LYS A 291 28.26 12.28 -8.39
N ARG A 292 29.09 13.30 -8.18
CA ARG A 292 29.32 13.89 -6.85
C ARG A 292 28.93 15.36 -6.87
N LEU A 293 28.16 15.76 -5.88
CA LEU A 293 27.75 17.14 -5.63
C LEU A 293 28.66 17.77 -4.56
N SER A 294 28.83 19.08 -4.62
CA SER A 294 29.41 19.82 -3.50
C SER A 294 28.43 19.86 -2.32
N GLN A 295 28.94 20.08 -1.12
CA GLN A 295 28.09 20.24 0.07
C GLN A 295 27.09 21.39 -0.08
N GLN A 296 27.51 22.50 -0.70
CA GLN A 296 26.61 23.61 -1.02
C GLN A 296 25.44 23.18 -1.93
N GLN A 297 25.69 22.32 -2.93
CA GLN A 297 24.63 21.81 -3.80
C GLN A 297 23.66 20.88 -3.05
N VAL A 298 24.17 20.07 -2.12
CA VAL A 298 23.33 19.22 -1.25
C VAL A 298 22.44 20.08 -0.37
N GLU A 299 23.00 21.10 0.29
CA GLU A 299 22.26 22.03 1.14
C GLU A 299 21.20 22.81 0.35
N GLN A 300 21.55 23.31 -0.84
CA GLN A 300 20.61 24.00 -1.73
C GLN A 300 19.43 23.08 -2.12
N PHE A 301 19.71 21.81 -2.42
CA PHE A 301 18.66 20.85 -2.72
C PHE A 301 17.77 20.55 -1.51
N GLN A 302 18.36 20.40 -0.32
CA GLN A 302 17.60 20.24 0.93
C GLN A 302 16.72 21.46 1.24
N GLN A 303 17.23 22.67 1.05
CA GLN A 303 16.47 23.91 1.18
C GLN A 303 15.33 23.99 0.16
N MET A 304 15.56 23.56 -1.08
CA MET A 304 14.52 23.49 -2.10
C MET A 304 13.41 22.52 -1.69
N MET A 305 13.74 21.31 -1.20
CA MET A 305 12.73 20.36 -0.68
C MET A 305 11.89 20.95 0.45
N GLN A 306 12.52 21.69 1.37
CA GLN A 306 11.80 22.40 2.43
C GLN A 306 10.90 23.50 1.86
N THR A 307 11.41 24.32 0.94
CA THR A 307 10.69 25.43 0.31
C THR A 307 9.47 24.94 -0.47
N GLN A 308 9.63 23.84 -1.21
CA GLN A 308 8.54 23.13 -1.90
C GLN A 308 7.63 22.33 -0.96
N ARG A 309 7.95 22.34 0.34
CA ARG A 309 7.17 21.70 1.41
C ARG A 309 6.91 20.23 1.16
N LEU A 310 7.94 19.53 0.69
CA LEU A 310 7.92 18.11 0.35
C LEU A 310 7.24 17.21 1.40
N PRO A 311 7.38 17.47 2.73
CA PRO A 311 6.70 16.68 3.75
C PRO A 311 5.18 16.55 3.59
N ASN A 312 4.54 17.50 2.92
CA ASN A 312 3.11 17.49 2.67
C ASN A 312 2.63 16.42 1.68
N PHE A 313 3.53 15.74 0.96
CA PHE A 313 3.17 14.68 0.01
C PHE A 313 3.21 13.27 0.61
N HIS A 314 3.54 13.14 1.90
CA HIS A 314 3.71 11.84 2.54
C HIS A 314 2.50 10.91 2.30
N ARG A 315 2.80 9.70 1.81
CA ARG A 315 1.85 8.60 1.55
C ARG A 315 0.82 8.91 0.46
N LEU A 316 1.08 9.86 -0.43
CA LEU A 316 0.24 10.09 -1.60
C LEU A 316 0.84 9.44 -2.84
N ARG A 317 -0.02 8.89 -3.70
CA ARG A 317 0.34 8.41 -5.03
C ARG A 317 -0.59 9.02 -6.08
N TYR A 318 0.00 9.56 -7.15
CA TYR A 318 -0.68 10.22 -8.25
C TYR A 318 -0.58 9.33 -9.49
N LEU A 319 -1.46 8.33 -9.55
CA LEU A 319 -1.49 7.33 -10.61
C LEU A 319 -2.83 7.42 -11.35
N SER A 320 -2.80 7.58 -12.67
CA SER A 320 -3.98 7.47 -13.54
C SER A 320 -4.32 6.00 -13.83
N SER A 321 -5.49 5.71 -14.41
CA SER A 321 -5.80 4.37 -14.92
C SER A 321 -4.80 3.86 -15.97
N ALA A 322 -4.10 4.76 -16.65
CA ALA A 322 -2.96 4.43 -17.52
C ALA A 322 -1.78 3.77 -16.79
N ALA A 323 -1.75 3.73 -15.45
CA ALA A 323 -0.80 2.92 -14.68
C ALA A 323 -0.92 1.41 -14.96
N MET A 324 -2.03 0.98 -15.56
CA MET A 324 -2.22 -0.40 -16.04
C MET A 324 -1.62 -0.65 -17.44
N ALA A 325 -1.00 0.37 -18.07
CA ALA A 325 -0.52 0.33 -19.46
C ALA A 325 1.01 0.51 -19.57
N ASP A 326 1.77 -0.11 -18.66
CA ASP A 326 3.25 -0.22 -18.73
C ASP A 326 4.04 1.10 -18.65
N TYR A 327 3.47 2.13 -18.05
CA TYR A 327 4.17 3.40 -17.83
C TYR A 327 5.02 3.36 -16.56
N PRO A 328 6.25 3.90 -16.59
CA PRO A 328 7.09 4.00 -15.41
C PRO A 328 6.41 4.76 -14.28
N THR A 329 6.40 4.13 -13.10
CA THR A 329 6.03 4.76 -11.84
C THR A 329 7.30 5.15 -11.11
N THR A 330 7.37 6.42 -10.72
CA THR A 330 8.46 6.98 -9.93
C THR A 330 8.03 7.12 -8.47
N THR A 331 8.80 6.52 -7.57
CA THR A 331 8.70 6.72 -6.11
C THR A 331 9.80 7.66 -5.66
N LEU A 332 9.43 8.78 -5.04
CA LEU A 332 10.37 9.71 -4.42
C LEU A 332 10.34 9.53 -2.90
N LYS A 333 11.53 9.49 -2.29
CA LYS A 333 11.70 9.45 -0.83
C LYS A 333 12.71 10.48 -0.38
N GLY A 334 12.47 11.09 0.77
CA GLY A 334 13.35 12.08 1.38
C GLY A 334 12.62 12.83 2.49
N MET A 335 13.35 13.38 3.46
CA MET A 335 12.74 14.07 4.62
C MET A 335 11.66 13.26 5.35
N GLY A 336 11.82 11.93 5.42
CA GLY A 336 10.83 11.03 6.05
C GLY A 336 9.55 10.82 5.25
N ILE A 337 9.49 11.26 3.99
CA ILE A 337 8.32 11.04 3.13
C ILE A 337 8.54 10.02 2.03
N THR A 338 7.40 9.54 1.50
CA THR A 338 7.28 8.73 0.30
C THR A 338 6.12 9.31 -0.51
N VAL A 339 6.35 9.60 -1.78
CA VAL A 339 5.32 10.01 -2.75
C VAL A 339 5.53 9.26 -4.05
N GLN A 340 4.46 8.89 -4.74
CA GLN A 340 4.54 8.21 -6.04
C GLN A 340 3.81 9.02 -7.10
N TYR A 341 4.30 8.94 -8.33
CA TYR A 341 3.62 9.46 -9.49
C TYR A 341 3.95 8.63 -10.74
N ILE A 342 3.08 8.70 -11.74
CA ILE A 342 3.33 8.13 -13.06
C ILE A 342 3.86 9.21 -13.99
N ASP A 343 4.91 8.89 -14.76
CA ASP A 343 5.63 9.88 -15.57
C ASP A 343 4.75 10.56 -16.63
N LEU A 344 3.72 9.88 -17.13
CA LEU A 344 2.74 10.43 -18.09
C LEU A 344 1.95 11.62 -17.51
N GLU A 345 1.77 11.64 -16.19
CA GLU A 345 0.91 12.60 -15.50
C GLU A 345 1.67 13.80 -14.92
N ILE A 346 2.98 13.95 -15.21
CA ILE A 346 3.81 15.03 -14.65
C ILE A 346 3.16 16.42 -14.79
N LYS A 347 2.60 16.73 -15.97
CA LYS A 347 1.93 18.03 -16.23
C LYS A 347 0.68 18.27 -15.36
N ASN A 348 0.06 17.20 -14.87
CA ASN A 348 -1.17 17.19 -14.10
C ASN A 348 -0.94 17.08 -12.58
N LEU A 349 0.31 16.89 -12.13
CA LEU A 349 0.67 16.87 -10.71
C LEU A 349 0.49 18.25 -10.05
N PRO A 350 0.35 18.33 -8.72
CA PRO A 350 0.47 19.60 -8.00
C PRO A 350 1.80 20.32 -8.32
N ARG A 351 1.76 21.66 -8.43
CA ARG A 351 2.91 22.44 -8.91
C ARG A 351 4.20 22.17 -8.14
N ALA A 352 4.13 22.08 -6.82
CA ALA A 352 5.30 21.81 -5.97
C ALA A 352 5.94 20.44 -6.25
N LEU A 353 5.14 19.43 -6.64
CA LEU A 353 5.67 18.13 -7.04
C LEU A 353 6.32 18.19 -8.43
N GLN A 354 5.76 18.97 -9.37
CA GLN A 354 6.38 19.22 -10.67
C GLN A 354 7.76 19.88 -10.51
N ASP A 355 7.84 20.92 -9.68
CA ASP A 355 9.10 21.63 -9.41
C ASP A 355 10.14 20.69 -8.77
N MET A 356 9.70 19.79 -7.87
CA MET A 356 10.57 18.78 -7.26
C MET A 356 11.12 17.78 -8.29
N VAL A 357 10.25 17.27 -9.17
CA VAL A 357 10.63 16.34 -10.25
C VAL A 357 11.64 17.01 -11.19
N GLN A 358 11.39 18.25 -11.59
CA GLN A 358 12.29 19.02 -12.46
C GLN A 358 13.65 19.27 -11.78
N ALA A 359 13.65 19.71 -10.52
CA ALA A 359 14.88 19.99 -9.80
C ALA A 359 15.72 18.72 -9.60
N TRP A 360 15.08 17.59 -9.28
CA TRP A 360 15.78 16.32 -9.16
C TRP A 360 16.37 15.85 -10.50
N ALA A 361 15.63 15.98 -11.60
CA ALA A 361 16.12 15.63 -12.93
C ALA A 361 17.36 16.45 -13.32
N GLN A 362 17.35 17.76 -13.05
CA GLN A 362 18.50 18.64 -13.30
C GLN A 362 19.71 18.28 -12.42
N LEU A 363 19.47 17.99 -11.14
CA LEU A 363 20.54 17.66 -10.20
C LEU A 363 21.20 16.31 -10.51
N SER A 364 20.40 15.32 -10.89
CA SER A 364 20.84 13.93 -11.12
C SER A 364 21.31 13.66 -12.55
N ALA A 365 21.05 14.55 -13.51
CA ALA A 365 21.58 14.44 -14.87
C ALA A 365 23.10 14.24 -14.84
N SER A 366 23.57 13.16 -15.48
CA SER A 366 25.00 12.95 -15.72
C SER A 366 25.51 13.99 -16.71
N ALA A 367 26.76 14.41 -16.56
CA ALA A 367 27.45 15.06 -17.66
C ALA A 367 27.56 14.02 -18.78
N GLN A 368 26.93 14.27 -19.93
CA GLN A 368 27.27 13.55 -21.15
C GLN A 368 28.78 13.73 -21.35
N ARG A 369 29.55 12.65 -21.25
CA ARG A 369 30.94 12.60 -21.72
C ARG A 369 30.95 11.99 -23.10
#